data_AF-A0A6L9JL39-F1
#
_entry.id   AF-A0A6L9JL39-F1
#
_cell.length_a   1.000
_cell.length_b   1.000
_cell.length_c   1.000
_cell.angle_alpha   90.00
_cell.angle_beta   90.00
_cell.angle_gamma   90.00
#
_symmetry.space_group_name_H-M   'P 1'
#
loop_
_entity.id
_entity.type
_entity.pdbx_description
1 polymer ?
#
loop_
_entity_poly.entity_id
_entity_poly.type
_entity_poly.pdbx_seq_one_letter_code
_entity_poly.pdbx_strand_id
1 'polypeptide(L)'
;MTIETTGTFDAWFDALNDTDRANMLASIIALRERGPMLPRPYADTVNGSCHSNMKELRVQSKGDPLRAFFAFAPKRRGILLCAGNKKLKCPLKRRAFIS
;
A
#
# COMPACT_ATOMS: atom_id res chain seq x y z
N MET A 1 -3.32 -6.90 13.97
CA MET A 1 -2.20 -7.68 13.37
C MET A 1 -0.96 -6.81 13.28
N THR A 2 0.21 -7.31 12.85
CA THR A 2 1.40 -6.47 12.61
C THR A 2 1.49 -6.07 11.15
N ILE A 3 1.83 -4.80 10.89
CA ILE A 3 2.20 -4.31 9.56
C ILE A 3 3.69 -3.97 9.59
N GLU A 4 4.44 -4.57 8.68
CA GLU A 4 5.85 -4.29 8.42
C GLU A 4 5.96 -3.47 7.13
N THR A 5 6.95 -2.59 7.06
CA THR A 5 7.25 -1.78 5.87
C THR A 5 8.62 -2.15 5.33
N THR A 6 8.83 -1.96 4.04
CA THR A 6 10.17 -2.06 3.45
C THR A 6 10.80 -0.67 3.36
N GLY A 7 12.13 -0.60 3.28
CA GLY A 7 12.82 0.68 3.08
C GLY A 7 12.41 1.42 1.80
N THR A 8 11.89 0.72 0.78
CA THR A 8 11.32 1.36 -0.42
C THR A 8 10.02 2.10 -0.11
N PHE A 9 9.18 1.50 0.75
CA PHE A 9 7.97 2.16 1.22
C PHE A 9 8.32 3.33 2.14
N ASP A 10 9.25 3.15 3.08
CA ASP A 10 9.62 4.17 4.07
C ASP A 10 10.19 5.42 3.38
N ALA A 11 11.12 5.26 2.44
CA ALA A 11 11.67 6.38 1.69
C ALA A 11 10.61 7.15 0.89
N TRP A 12 9.60 6.45 0.34
CA TRP A 12 8.48 7.10 -0.33
C TRP A 12 7.57 7.84 0.66
N PHE A 13 7.31 7.24 1.82
CA PHE A 13 6.45 7.79 2.85
C PHE A 13 7.05 9.04 3.52
N ASP A 14 8.37 9.05 3.72
CA ASP A 14 9.10 10.19 4.28
C ASP A 14 9.08 11.41 3.35
N ALA A 15 9.02 11.19 2.03
CA ALA A 15 8.93 12.25 1.03
C ALA A 15 7.52 12.85 0.88
N LEU A 16 6.51 12.32 1.57
CA LEU A 16 5.15 12.88 1.55
C LEU A 16 5.04 14.16 2.38
N ASN A 17 4.14 15.05 1.96
CA ASN A 17 3.68 16.15 2.81
C ASN A 17 2.81 15.61 3.95
N ASP A 18 2.59 16.43 4.98
CA ASP A 18 1.88 16.03 6.19
C ASP A 18 0.45 15.54 5.94
N THR A 19 -0.25 16.11 4.95
CA THR A 19 -1.62 15.66 4.62
C THR A 19 -1.61 14.25 4.05
N ASP A 20 -0.77 14.00 3.04
CA ASP A 20 -0.67 12.70 2.39
C ASP A 20 -0.19 11.64 3.37
N ARG A 21 0.77 12.01 4.23
CA ARG A 21 1.28 11.14 5.30
C ARG A 21 0.18 10.76 6.29
N ALA A 22 -0.61 11.72 6.76
CA ALA A 22 -1.71 11.47 7.68
C ALA A 22 -2.79 10.54 7.08
N ASN A 23 -3.19 10.79 5.83
CA ASN A 23 -4.17 9.96 5.13
C ASN A 23 -3.67 8.53 4.89
N MET A 24 -2.39 8.39 4.55
CA MET A 24 -1.75 7.09 4.39
C MET A 24 -1.70 6.34 5.74
N LEU A 25 -1.30 7.01 6.83
CA LEU A 25 -1.29 6.41 8.17
C LEU A 25 -2.67 5.93 8.61
N ALA A 26 -3.71 6.73 8.42
CA ALA A 26 -5.08 6.34 8.74
C ALA A 26 -5.49 5.04 8.02
N SER A 27 -5.09 4.92 6.75
CA SER A 27 -5.36 3.73 5.94
C SER A 27 -4.54 2.51 6.39
N ILE A 28 -3.29 2.70 6.84
CA ILE A 28 -2.45 1.63 7.42
C ILE A 28 -3.04 1.14 8.74
N ILE A 29 -3.56 2.05 9.57
CA ILE A 29 -4.25 1.70 10.82
C ILE A 29 -5.50 0.87 10.51
N ALA A 30 -6.34 1.31 9.56
CA ALA A 30 -7.51 0.56 9.13
C ALA A 30 -7.12 -0.83 8.58
N LEU A 31 -6.03 -0.91 7.81
CA LEU A 31 -5.48 -2.18 7.35
C LEU A 31 -5.12 -3.06 8.54
N ARG A 32 -4.33 -2.55 9.49
CA ARG A 32 -3.88 -3.26 10.72
C ARG A 32 -5.03 -3.85 11.54
N GLU A 33 -6.14 -3.14 11.63
CA GLU A 33 -7.34 -3.55 12.36
C GLU A 33 -8.16 -4.58 11.61
N ARG A 34 -8.38 -4.38 10.30
CA ARG A 34 -9.29 -5.20 9.48
C ARG A 34 -8.63 -6.43 8.88
N GLY A 35 -7.31 -6.44 8.72
CA GLY A 35 -6.63 -7.62 8.21
C GLY A 35 -6.79 -7.83 6.69
N PRO A 36 -6.64 -9.09 6.25
CA PRO A 36 -6.92 -9.54 4.88
C PRO A 36 -8.31 -9.22 4.35
N MET A 37 -9.26 -8.96 5.26
CA MET A 37 -10.66 -8.70 4.97
C MET A 37 -10.95 -7.21 4.72
N LEU A 38 -9.94 -6.33 4.69
CA LEU A 38 -10.17 -4.92 4.33
C LEU A 38 -10.81 -4.84 2.93
N PRO A 39 -12.06 -4.34 2.81
CA PRO A 39 -12.81 -4.42 1.56
C PRO A 39 -12.56 -3.19 0.68
N ARG A 40 -13.16 -3.19 -0.51
CA ARG A 40 -13.34 -1.98 -1.31
C ARG A 40 -14.18 -0.95 -0.52
N PRO A 41 -13.92 0.37 -0.70
CA PRO A 41 -12.99 0.96 -1.66
C PRO A 41 -11.54 1.06 -1.18
N TYR A 42 -11.24 0.63 0.06
CA TYR A 42 -9.95 0.86 0.71
C TYR A 42 -8.84 -0.09 0.26
N ALA A 43 -9.19 -1.31 -0.13
CA ALA A 43 -8.24 -2.24 -0.71
C ALA A 43 -8.83 -3.03 -1.88
N ASP A 44 -7.96 -3.49 -2.77
CA ASP A 44 -8.31 -4.31 -3.93
C ASP A 44 -7.24 -5.36 -4.22
N THR A 45 -7.61 -6.42 -4.95
CA THR A 45 -6.67 -7.47 -5.35
C THR A 45 -5.93 -7.07 -6.63
N VAL A 46 -4.63 -7.37 -6.67
CA VAL A 46 -3.72 -6.96 -7.74
C VAL A 46 -3.52 -8.15 -8.70
N ASN A 47 -4.30 -8.19 -9.78
CA ASN A 47 -4.37 -9.31 -10.75
C ASN A 47 -3.25 -9.32 -11.79
N GLY A 48 -2.46 -10.40 -11.88
CA GLY A 48 -1.34 -10.50 -12.84
C GLY A 48 0.00 -10.02 -12.27
N SER A 49 0.07 -9.87 -10.95
CA SER A 49 1.33 -9.74 -10.22
C SER A 49 2.04 -11.10 -10.12
N CYS A 50 3.36 -11.09 -9.91
CA CYS A 50 4.11 -12.33 -9.64
C CYS A 50 3.70 -13.03 -8.33
N HIS A 51 2.92 -12.35 -7.48
CA HIS A 51 2.45 -12.87 -6.19
C HIS A 51 0.92 -12.90 -6.17
N SER A 52 0.33 -14.09 -6.25
CA SER A 52 -1.12 -14.31 -6.34
C SER A 52 -1.95 -13.72 -5.19
N ASN A 53 -1.31 -13.39 -4.06
CA ASN A 53 -1.94 -12.83 -2.87
C ASN A 53 -1.70 -11.32 -2.70
N MET A 54 -1.19 -10.62 -3.72
CA MET A 54 -0.90 -9.21 -3.59
C MET A 54 -2.16 -8.33 -3.70
N LYS A 55 -2.20 -7.31 -2.86
CA LYS A 55 -3.27 -6.33 -2.78
C LYS A 55 -2.73 -4.91 -2.90
N GLU A 56 -3.61 -3.99 -3.28
CA GLU A 56 -3.35 -2.55 -3.28
C GLU A 56 -4.20 -1.88 -2.21
N LEU A 57 -3.58 -1.03 -1.39
CA LEU A 57 -4.23 -0.12 -0.48
C LEU A 57 -4.47 1.17 -1.23
N ARG A 58 -5.71 1.64 -1.20
CA ARG A 58 -6.21 2.78 -1.97
C ARG A 58 -6.55 3.89 -1.01
N VAL A 59 -5.82 5.00 -1.12
CA VAL A 59 -5.96 6.14 -0.23
C VAL A 59 -6.28 7.36 -1.07
N GLN A 60 -7.36 8.05 -0.71
CA GLN A 60 -7.73 9.31 -1.36
C GLN A 60 -7.20 10.47 -0.54
N SER A 61 -6.36 11.33 -1.14
CA SER A 61 -5.82 12.50 -0.45
C SER A 61 -6.04 13.76 -1.30
N LYS A 62 -6.95 14.65 -0.89
CA LYS A 62 -7.22 15.94 -1.57
C LYS A 62 -7.41 15.85 -3.10
N GLY A 63 -7.98 14.75 -3.61
CA GLY A 63 -8.15 14.53 -5.05
C GLY A 63 -7.02 13.73 -5.72
N ASP A 64 -5.86 13.60 -5.07
CA ASP A 64 -4.72 12.82 -5.52
C ASP A 64 -4.79 11.39 -4.91
N PRO A 65 -4.97 10.33 -5.73
CA PRO A 65 -4.98 8.97 -5.23
C PRO A 65 -3.54 8.50 -4.92
N LEU A 66 -3.33 8.04 -3.69
CA LEU A 66 -2.14 7.31 -3.26
C LEU A 66 -2.44 5.82 -3.28
N ARG A 67 -1.49 5.00 -3.74
CA ARG A 67 -1.62 3.54 -3.73
C ARG A 67 -0.39 2.89 -3.12
N ALA A 68 -0.60 1.93 -2.24
CA ALA A 68 0.46 1.11 -1.68
C ALA A 68 0.22 -0.37 -1.94
N PHE A 69 1.23 -1.09 -2.41
CA PHE A 69 1.14 -2.53 -2.60
C PHE A 69 1.54 -3.25 -1.33
N PHE A 70 0.75 -4.27 -0.99
CA PHE A 70 1.00 -5.08 0.19
C PHE A 70 0.58 -6.53 -0.02
N ALA A 71 1.14 -7.42 0.80
CA ALA A 71 0.76 -8.82 0.85
C ALA A 71 0.65 -9.29 2.31
N PHE A 72 -0.09 -10.39 2.52
CA PHE A 72 -0.16 -11.03 3.83
C PHE A 72 0.65 -12.32 3.86
N ALA A 73 1.52 -12.44 4.85
CA ALA A 73 2.24 -13.67 5.16
C ALA A 73 1.38 -14.62 6.02
N PRO A 74 1.64 -15.94 6.01
CA PRO A 74 0.88 -16.96 6.76
C PRO A 74 0.76 -16.72 8.27
N LYS A 75 1.61 -15.85 8.85
CA LYS A 75 1.60 -15.48 10.28
C LYS A 75 0.78 -14.23 10.60
N ARG A 76 -0.23 -13.90 9.79
CA ARG A 76 -1.05 -12.67 9.93
C ARG A 76 -0.18 -11.40 9.99
N ARG A 77 0.87 -11.33 9.18
CA ARG A 77 1.69 -10.12 9.02
C ARG A 77 1.39 -9.51 7.67
N GLY A 78 1.03 -8.23 7.64
CA GLY A 78 0.95 -7.47 6.40
C GLY A 78 2.30 -6.83 6.11
N ILE A 79 2.77 -6.89 4.88
CA ILE A 79 4.02 -6.26 4.46
C ILE A 79 3.69 -5.23 3.39
N LEU A 80 3.99 -3.96 3.64
CA LEU A 80 3.89 -2.86 2.67
C LEU A 80 5.19 -2.80 1.85
N LEU A 81 5.07 -3.14 0.56
CA LEU A 81 6.21 -3.35 -0.33
C LEU A 81 6.70 -2.03 -0.95
N CYS A 82 5.79 -1.27 -1.55
CA CYS A 82 6.07 0.07 -2.05
C CYS A 82 4.77 0.84 -2.18
N ALA A 83 4.89 2.14 -2.43
CA ALA A 83 3.75 2.98 -2.70
C ALA A 83 4.08 4.06 -3.73
N GLY A 84 3.04 4.66 -4.28
CA GLY A 84 3.15 5.64 -5.34
C GLY A 84 1.88 6.45 -5.52
N ASN A 85 2.04 7.64 -6.08
CA ASN A 85 0.97 8.44 -6.63
C ASN A 85 1.41 9.02 -7.99
N LYS A 86 0.68 10.01 -8.51
CA LYS A 86 1.04 10.67 -9.77
C LYS A 86 2.37 11.44 -9.69
N LYS A 87 2.72 11.96 -8.50
CA LYS A 87 3.87 12.85 -8.24
C LYS A 87 5.14 12.07 -7.84
N LEU A 88 4.99 11.02 -7.04
CA LEU A 88 6.05 10.22 -6.45
C LEU A 88 5.80 8.76 -6.82
N LYS A 89 6.63 8.22 -7.71
CA LYS A 89 6.40 6.90 -8.34
C LYS A 89 6.98 5.77 -7.48
N CYS A 90 6.26 4.63 -7.41
CA CYS A 90 6.85 3.40 -6.88
C CYS A 90 7.92 2.88 -7.86
N PRO A 91 9.16 2.61 -7.40
CA PRO A 91 10.23 2.08 -8.24
C PRO A 91 9.98 0.64 -8.72
N LEU A 92 9.16 -0.14 -8.00
CA LEU A 92 8.78 -1.52 -8.35
C LEU A 92 7.70 -1.62 -9.45
N LYS A 93 7.15 -0.49 -9.93
CA LYS A 93 6.12 -0.49 -10.99
C LYS A 93 6.57 -1.14 -12.30
N ARG A 94 7.87 -1.10 -12.63
CA ARG A 94 8.37 -1.55 -13.95
C ARG A 94 8.66 -3.05 -14.07
N ARG A 95 8.74 -3.80 -12.97
CA ARG A 95 9.20 -5.20 -13.02
C ARG A 95 8.37 -6.22 -12.25
N ALA A 96 7.51 -5.82 -11.32
CA ALA A 96 6.87 -6.80 -10.44
C ALA A 96 5.34 -6.79 -10.45
N PHE A 97 4.67 -5.71 -10.85
CA PHE A 97 3.27 -5.50 -10.49
C PHE A 97 2.47 -4.82 -11.61
N ILE A 98 2.02 -5.65 -12.56
CA ILE A 98 0.98 -5.46 -13.60
C ILE A 98 1.14 -4.27 -14.55
N SER A 99 1.00 -4.59 -15.84
CA SER A 99 0.83 -3.72 -17.01
C SER A 99 -0.23 -2.62 -16.82
#